data_AF-A0A9W4XD47-F1
#
_entry.id   AF-A0A9W4XD47-F1
#
_cell.length_a   1.000
_cell.length_b   1.000
_cell.length_c   1.000
_cell.angle_alpha   90.00
_cell.angle_beta   90.00
_cell.angle_gamma   90.00
#
_symmetry.space_group_name_H-M   'P 1'
#
loop_
_entity.id
_entity.type
_entity.pdbx_description
1 polymer ?
#
loop_
_entity_poly.entity_id
_entity_poly.type
_entity_poly.pdbx_seq_one_letter_code
_entity_poly.pdbx_strand_id
1 'polypeptide(L)' 'MATEKHEYPPLPSQQELDDHNVPFFHRDKCAAHLIEYYKCLDKGTSFCNKTKDEFYKCQYIALKERLDANTKQHH' A
#
# COMPACT_ATOMS: atom_id res chain seq x y z
N MET A 1 20.72 0.75 -12.38
CA MET A 1 19.32 1.17 -12.19
C MET A 1 19.17 1.55 -10.73
N ALA A 2 18.90 2.82 -10.43
CA ALA A 2 18.78 3.27 -9.04
C ALA A 2 17.58 2.55 -8.39
N THR A 3 17.85 1.61 -7.51
CA THR A 3 16.87 1.13 -6.54
C THR A 3 16.61 2.29 -5.58
N GLU A 4 15.67 3.18 -5.95
CA GLU A 4 15.05 4.05 -4.96
C GLU A 4 14.57 3.13 -3.84
N LYS A 5 15.18 3.23 -2.65
CA LYS A 5 14.71 2.52 -1.46
C LYS A 5 13.32 3.06 -1.18
N HIS A 6 12.30 2.33 -1.61
CA HIS A 6 10.94 2.65 -1.27
C HIS A 6 10.77 2.41 0.22
N GLU A 7 10.57 3.48 0.97
CA GLU A 7 10.24 3.40 2.38
C GLU A 7 8.75 3.13 2.51
N TYR A 8 8.42 1.95 3.03
CA TYR A 8 7.04 1.62 3.38
C TYR A 8 6.57 2.54 4.51
N PRO A 9 5.32 3.03 4.45
CA PRO A 9 4.76 3.78 5.55
C PRO A 9 4.67 2.91 6.82
N PRO A 10 4.59 3.52 8.01
CA PRO A 10 4.31 2.79 9.23
C PRO A 10 3.04 1.96 9.08
N LEU A 11 3.09 0.70 9.53
CA LEU A 11 1.92 -0.16 9.55
C LEU A 11 0.85 0.46 10.48
N PRO A 12 -0.39 0.65 9.99
CA PRO A 12 -1.48 1.11 10.84
C PRO A 12 -1.73 0.14 11.99
N SER A 13 -2.26 0.67 13.09
CA SER A 13 -2.70 -0.17 14.20
C SER A 13 -3.87 -1.08 13.79
N GLN A 14 -4.07 -2.18 14.51
CA GLN A 14 -5.19 -3.10 14.26
C GLN A 14 -6.54 -2.36 14.30
N GLN A 15 -6.71 -1.44 15.26
CA GLN A 15 -7.90 -0.63 15.40
C GLN A 15 -8.12 0.28 14.17
N GLU A 16 -7.09 0.96 13.67
CA GLU A 16 -7.21 1.78 12.46
C GLU A 16 -7.58 0.97 11.21
N LEU A 17 -7.07 -0.26 11.08
CA LEU A 17 -7.43 -1.16 9.98
C LEU A 17 -8.91 -1.57 10.03
N ASP A 18 -9.44 -1.77 11.24
CA ASP A 18 -10.84 -2.14 11.46
C ASP A 18 -11.76 -0.93 11.27
N ASP A 19 -11.42 0.24 11.81
CA ASP A 19 -12.19 1.49 11.68
C ASP A 19 -12.37 1.92 10.22
N HIS A 20 -11.34 1.72 9.40
CA HIS A 20 -11.38 2.01 7.96
C HIS A 20 -11.85 0.84 7.09
N ASN A 21 -12.35 -0.24 7.69
CA ASN A 21 -12.84 -1.44 6.99
C ASN A 21 -11.85 -1.98 5.95
N VAL A 22 -10.55 -1.94 6.26
CA VAL A 22 -9.50 -2.37 5.34
C VAL A 22 -9.64 -3.88 5.09
N PRO A 23 -9.85 -4.33 3.82
CA PRO A 23 -9.98 -5.75 3.51
C PRO A 23 -8.74 -6.51 3.96
N PHE A 24 -8.91 -7.74 4.47
CA PHE A 24 -7.81 -8.53 5.03
C PHE A 24 -6.61 -8.65 4.07
N PHE A 25 -6.87 -8.86 2.78
CA PHE A 25 -5.85 -8.94 1.74
C PHE A 25 -5.01 -7.65 1.58
N HIS A 26 -5.57 -6.50 1.93
CA HIS A 26 -4.90 -5.20 1.90
C HIS A 26 -4.37 -4.74 3.26
N ARG A 27 -4.41 -5.58 4.30
CA ARG A 27 -3.77 -5.34 5.60
C ARG A 27 -2.27 -5.67 5.54
N ASP A 28 -1.60 -5.13 4.52
CA ASP A 28 -0.18 -5.32 4.26
C ASP A 28 0.62 -4.04 4.56
N LYS A 29 1.89 -4.02 4.17
CA LYS A 29 2.79 -2.87 4.34
C LYS A 29 2.31 -1.59 3.63
N CYS A 30 1.32 -1.69 2.75
CA CYS A 30 0.75 -0.58 1.99
C CYS A 30 -0.61 -0.11 2.54
N ALA A 31 -1.11 -0.73 3.61
CA ALA A 31 -2.43 -0.44 4.20
C ALA A 31 -2.59 1.04 4.59
N ALA A 32 -1.53 1.71 5.03
CA ALA A 32 -1.58 3.13 5.39
C ALA A 32 -2.00 4.02 4.21
N HIS A 33 -1.45 3.78 3.02
CA HIS A 33 -1.84 4.54 1.83
C HIS A 33 -3.28 4.24 1.39
N LEU A 34 -3.77 3.02 1.61
CA LEU A 34 -5.16 2.69 1.35
C LEU A 34 -6.10 3.47 2.29
N ILE A 35 -5.75 3.58 3.57
CA ILE A 35 -6.48 4.39 4.54
C ILE A 35 -6.50 5.86 4.11
N GLU A 36 -5.36 6.41 3.66
CA GLU A 36 -5.30 7.79 3.13
C GLU A 36 -6.18 7.98 1.90
N TYR A 37 -6.22 6.98 1.02
CA TYR A 37 -7.12 6.98 -0.13
C TYR A 37 -8.59 7.00 0.31
N TYR A 38 -9.00 6.15 1.25
CA TYR A 38 -10.37 6.14 1.80
C TYR A 38 -10.72 7.47 2.49
N LYS A 39 -9.83 8.00 3.33
CA LYS A 39 -9.99 9.33 3.95
C LYS A 39 -10.18 10.45 2.93
N CYS A 40 -9.59 10.33 1.75
CA CYS A 40 -9.78 11.29 0.67
C CYS A 40 -11.16 11.11 -0.01
N LEU A 41 -11.60 9.88 -0.24
CA LEU A 41 -12.91 9.59 -0.81
C LEU A 41 -14.05 10.06 0.11
N ASP A 42 -13.90 9.91 1.43
CA ASP A 42 -14.88 10.35 2.43
C ASP A 42 -15.12 11.86 2.41
N LYS A 43 -14.16 12.66 1.91
CA LYS A 43 -14.32 14.10 1.72
C LYS A 43 -15.24 14.47 0.55
N GLY A 44 -15.80 13.49 -0.15
CA GLY A 44 -16.71 13.68 -1.28
C GLY A 44 -16.04 14.13 -2.57
N THR A 45 -14.71 14.05 -2.64
CA THR A 45 -13.94 14.48 -3.82
C THR A 45 -13.55 13.27 -4.67
N SER A 46 -13.96 13.25 -5.94
CA SER A 46 -13.57 12.17 -6.88
C SER A 46 -12.10 12.26 -7.34
N PHE A 47 -11.37 13.30 -6.95
CA PHE A 47 -10.01 13.61 -7.42
C PHE A 47 -8.90 13.08 -6.50
N CYS A 48 -9.10 11.92 -5.87
CA CYS A 48 -8.12 11.28 -4.99
C CYS A 48 -7.04 10.49 -5.74
N ASN A 49 -6.64 10.96 -6.93
CA ASN A 49 -5.68 10.25 -7.78
C ASN A 49 -4.31 10.13 -7.10
N LYS A 50 -3.85 11.17 -6.39
CA LYS A 50 -2.55 11.14 -5.73
C LYS A 50 -2.44 10.00 -4.70
N THR A 51 -3.37 9.92 -3.75
CA THR A 51 -3.37 8.88 -2.70
C THR A 51 -3.62 7.50 -3.27
N LYS A 52 -4.45 7.41 -4.31
CA LYS A 52 -4.65 6.17 -5.08
C LYS A 52 -3.36 5.69 -5.74
N ASP A 53 -2.64 6.58 -6.42
CA ASP A 53 -1.40 6.27 -7.12
C ASP A 53 -0.28 5.89 -6.14
N GLU A 54 -0.22 6.53 -4.97
CA GLU A 54 0.69 6.17 -3.88
C GLU A 54 0.43 4.74 -3.37
N PHE A 55 -0.84 4.37 -3.14
CA PHE A 55 -1.22 3.01 -2.78
C PHE A 55 -0.80 1.98 -3.85
N TYR A 56 -1.11 2.22 -5.11
CA TYR A 56 -0.76 1.28 -6.19
C TYR A 56 0.75 1.20 -6.43
N LYS A 57 1.49 2.31 -6.28
CA LYS A 57 2.95 2.31 -6.35
C LYS A 57 3.55 1.43 -5.26
N CYS A 58 3.05 1.53 -4.03
CA CYS A 58 3.48 0.66 -2.93
C CYS A 58 3.18 -0.82 -3.22
N GLN A 59 1.97 -1.14 -3.70
CA GLN A 59 1.59 -2.51 -4.07
C GLN A 59 2.47 -3.09 -5.18
N TYR A 60 2.79 -2.27 -6.20
CA TYR A 60 3.69 -2.66 -7.28
C TYR A 60 5.09 -3.01 -6.76
N ILE A 61 5.63 -2.19 -5.85
CA ILE A 61 6.96 -2.42 -5.28
C ILE A 61 6.96 -3.68 -4.40
N ALA A 62 5.94 -3.86 -3.55
CA ALA A 62 5.77 -5.06 -2.74
C ALA A 62 5.60 -6.33 -3.60
N LEU A 63 4.94 -6.24 -4.75
CA LEU A 63 4.86 -7.34 -5.71
C LEU A 63 6.22 -7.65 -6.32
N LYS A 64 6.96 -6.62 -6.75
CA LYS A 64 8.30 -6.79 -7.31
C LYS A 64 9.27 -7.44 -6.33
N GLU A 65 9.26 -7.02 -5.06
CA GLU A 65 10.08 -7.64 -4.01
C GLU A 65 9.74 -9.13 -3.81
N ARG A 66 8.45 -9.49 -3.86
CA ARG A 66 8.00 -10.90 -3.78
C ARG A 66 8.46 -11.72 -4.98
N LEU A 67 8.37 -11.17 -6.20
CA LEU A 67 8.84 -11.82 -7.42
C LEU A 67 10.37 -12.01 -7.40
N ASP A 68 11.12 -10.99 -6.99
CA ASP A 68 12.57 -11.06 -6.88
C ASP A 68 13.00 -12.10 -5.83
N ALA A 69 12.29 -12.17 -4.69
CA ALA A 69 12.55 -13.18 -3.66
C ALA A 69 12.23 -14.60 -4.14
N ASN A 70 11.13 -14.79 -4.87
CA ASN A 70 10.75 -16.09 -5.42
C ASN A 70 11.75 -16.55 -6.50
N THR A 71 12.17 -15.65 -7.39
CA THR A 71 13.15 -15.95 -8.46
C THR A 71 14.51 -16.34 -7.87
N LYS A 72 14.93 -15.71 -6.77
CA LYS A 72 16.18 -16.06 -6.07
C LYS A 72 16.12 -17.39 -5.30
N GLN A 73 14.93 -17.89 -4.96
CA GLN A 73 14.77 -19.20 -4.30
C GLN A 73 14.77 -20.37 -5.29
N HIS A 74 14.54 -20.09 -6.57
CA HIS A 74 14.47 -21.10 -7.63
C HIS A 74 15.75 -21.18 -8.50
N HIS A 75 16.81 -20.48 -8.12
CA HIS A 75 18.16 -20.54 -8.71
C HIS A 75 19.19 -20.90 -7.64
#